data_AF-A0A7Z0J8S8-F1
#
_entry.id   AF-A0A7Z0J8S8-F1
#
_cell.length_a   1.000
_cell.length_b   1.000
_cell.length_c   1.000
_cell.angle_alpha   90.00
_cell.angle_beta   90.00
_cell.angle_gamma   90.00
#
_symmetry.space_group_name_H-M   'P 1'
#
loop_
_entity.id
_entity.type
_entity.pdbx_description
1 polymer ?
#
loop_
_entity_poly.entity_id
_entity_poly.type
_entity_poly.pdbx_seq_one_letter_code
_entity_poly.pdbx_strand_id
1 'polypeptide(L)'
;MARASAIVLNSSVTATGRWGHPVIRRIRTGGLHRMANQENSVIEYEAKVLDIDPDQVARRILDKGGTDLGEVLQRRYVYDIEPGDASRWVRLRDTGSAVTLTVKEIDSDAIGGTREIETEVGDFSTANALLGELGYTPKAYQENRRHSFTLDGARLEIDTWPRIPAYLEIEADSRAEVVRVAALLGYTEAELTGENTTKVYDRHGIDLSAIAELRFRTE
;
A
#
# COMPACT_ATOMS: atom_id res chain seq x y z
N MET A 1 39.61 -3.05 40.95
CA MET A 1 40.97 -2.55 41.28
C MET A 1 42.01 -3.48 40.68
N ALA A 2 42.62 -3.08 39.57
CA ALA A 2 44.00 -3.43 39.18
C ALA A 2 44.39 -2.50 38.03
N ARG A 3 45.32 -1.58 38.32
CA ARG A 3 46.18 -0.86 37.37
C ARG A 3 47.14 -1.90 36.75
N ALA A 4 47.91 -1.73 35.68
CA ALA A 4 48.45 -0.66 34.84
C ALA A 4 48.85 -1.38 33.50
N SER A 5 49.31 -0.82 32.39
CA SER A 5 50.20 0.32 32.15
C SER A 5 50.06 0.74 30.68
N ALA A 6 50.27 2.04 30.45
CA ALA A 6 50.37 2.68 29.16
C ALA A 6 51.72 2.37 28.47
N ILE A 7 51.74 2.37 27.14
CA ILE A 7 52.85 2.92 26.35
C ILE A 7 52.25 3.76 25.21
N VAL A 8 52.72 5.01 25.15
CA VAL A 8 52.47 6.06 24.17
C VAL A 8 53.63 6.07 23.16
N LEU A 9 53.40 6.74 22.03
CA LEU A 9 54.36 7.38 21.08
C LEU A 9 54.46 6.65 19.73
N ASN A 10 54.54 7.33 18.59
CA ASN A 10 54.23 8.70 18.16
C ASN A 10 54.37 8.70 16.63
N SER A 11 53.55 9.51 15.95
CA SER A 11 53.83 10.29 14.74
C SER A 11 54.74 9.74 13.61
N SER A 12 54.24 9.77 12.39
CA SER A 12 54.93 10.49 11.29
C SER A 12 53.94 10.95 10.22
N VAL A 13 54.16 12.16 9.73
CA VAL A 13 53.33 12.96 8.82
C VAL A 13 53.89 12.85 7.40
N THR A 14 53.06 13.20 6.41
CA THR A 14 53.36 13.50 4.99
C THR A 14 53.52 12.24 4.10
N ALA A 15 53.01 12.15 2.87
CA ALA A 15 52.73 13.20 1.90
C ALA A 15 51.67 12.74 0.87
N THR A 16 50.96 13.74 0.33
CA THR A 16 50.43 13.91 -1.03
C THR A 16 50.47 12.72 -2.02
N GLY A 17 49.34 12.45 -2.68
CA GLY A 17 49.38 12.01 -4.09
C GLY A 17 48.28 11.07 -4.58
N ARG A 18 47.40 11.62 -5.44
CA ARG A 18 46.61 10.97 -6.51
C ARG A 18 45.55 9.92 -6.16
N TRP A 19 44.33 10.28 -6.56
CA TRP A 19 43.16 9.44 -6.81
C TRP A 19 43.50 8.07 -7.42
N GLY A 20 43.14 7.02 -6.68
CA GLY A 20 43.01 5.65 -7.17
C GLY A 20 41.71 5.06 -6.62
N HIS A 21 40.89 4.50 -7.50
CA HIS A 21 39.61 3.86 -7.16
C HIS A 21 39.80 2.76 -6.09
N PRO A 22 38.89 2.62 -5.10
CA PRO A 22 38.95 1.48 -4.19
C PRO A 22 38.55 0.20 -4.95
N VAL A 23 39.52 -0.71 -5.10
CA VAL A 23 39.29 -2.10 -5.49
C VAL A 23 38.60 -2.82 -4.32
N ILE A 24 37.33 -3.19 -4.51
CA ILE A 24 36.58 -3.99 -3.54
C ILE A 24 37.22 -5.38 -3.45
N ARG A 25 37.88 -5.67 -2.33
CA ARG A 25 38.36 -7.02 -2.00
C ARG A 25 37.16 -7.93 -1.73
N ARG A 26 37.06 -8.98 -2.52
CA ARG A 26 36.11 -10.09 -2.37
C ARG A 26 36.40 -10.86 -1.08
N ILE A 27 35.55 -10.72 -0.06
CA ILE A 27 35.53 -11.63 1.09
C ILE A 27 34.63 -12.81 0.72
N ARG A 28 35.18 -14.04 0.72
CA ARG A 28 34.43 -15.28 0.52
C ARG A 28 34.01 -15.87 1.87
N THR A 29 32.70 -16.12 1.94
CA THR A 29 31.99 -17.24 2.60
C THR A 29 32.11 -17.42 4.11
N GLY A 30 31.01 -17.11 4.80
CA GLY A 30 30.63 -17.70 6.08
C GLY A 30 29.11 -17.77 6.19
N GLY A 31 28.56 -18.99 6.24
CA GLY A 31 27.22 -19.32 6.76
C GLY A 31 26.01 -18.80 6.00
N LEU A 32 25.49 -19.60 5.05
CA LEU A 32 24.07 -19.50 4.68
C LEU A 32 23.22 -19.99 5.86
N HIS A 33 22.74 -19.08 6.69
CA HIS A 33 21.45 -19.27 7.34
C HIS A 33 20.40 -18.76 6.35
N ARG A 34 19.84 -19.67 5.54
CA ARG A 34 18.53 -19.43 4.93
C ARG A 34 17.53 -19.44 6.06
N MET A 35 17.28 -18.28 6.66
CA MET A 35 15.99 -18.08 7.33
C MET A 35 14.97 -18.14 6.20
N ALA A 36 14.18 -19.20 6.17
CA ALA A 36 12.99 -19.27 5.36
C ALA A 36 12.07 -18.14 5.87
N ASN A 37 12.08 -17.00 5.18
CA ASN A 37 10.95 -16.09 5.27
C ASN A 37 9.78 -16.86 4.69
N GLN A 38 8.90 -17.32 5.58
CA GLN A 38 7.65 -17.93 5.23
C GLN A 38 6.89 -16.92 4.38
N GLU A 39 6.76 -17.18 3.08
CA GLU A 39 5.91 -16.41 2.17
C GLU A 39 4.46 -16.58 2.64
N ASN A 40 4.01 -15.70 3.54
CA ASN A 40 2.61 -15.55 3.90
C ASN A 40 1.92 -14.70 2.81
N SER A 41 1.84 -15.21 1.58
CA SER A 41 0.96 -14.61 0.57
C SER A 41 -0.48 -15.04 0.88
N VAL A 42 -1.25 -14.15 1.50
CA VAL A 42 -2.70 -14.35 1.65
C VAL A 42 -3.33 -13.93 0.32
N ILE A 43 -4.05 -14.84 -0.34
CA ILE A 43 -4.84 -14.49 -1.51
C ILE A 43 -6.08 -13.75 -1.00
N GLU A 44 -6.20 -12.47 -1.31
CA GLU A 44 -7.42 -11.70 -1.04
C GLU A 44 -8.44 -11.97 -2.16
N TYR A 45 -9.66 -12.37 -1.79
CA TYR A 45 -10.77 -12.49 -2.74
C TYR A 45 -11.65 -11.25 -2.61
N GLU A 46 -11.47 -10.31 -3.53
CA GLU A 46 -12.24 -9.08 -3.59
C GLU A 46 -12.95 -8.88 -4.93
N ALA A 47 -14.06 -8.16 -4.90
CA ALA A 47 -14.68 -7.60 -6.10
C ALA A 47 -15.36 -6.27 -5.78
N LYS A 48 -15.58 -5.46 -6.80
CA LYS A 48 -16.19 -4.13 -6.69
C LYS A 48 -17.51 -4.06 -7.45
N VAL A 49 -18.45 -3.30 -6.89
CA VAL A 49 -19.62 -2.77 -7.57
C VAL A 49 -19.38 -1.27 -7.77
N LEU A 50 -19.32 -0.84 -9.02
CA LEU A 50 -19.01 0.55 -9.37
C LEU A 50 -20.26 1.43 -9.41
N ASP A 51 -20.04 2.76 -9.40
CA ASP A 51 -21.07 3.78 -9.64
C ASP A 51 -22.29 3.67 -8.70
N ILE A 52 -22.03 3.44 -7.41
CA ILE A 52 -23.08 3.26 -6.41
C ILE A 52 -23.53 4.58 -5.79
N ASP A 53 -24.77 4.59 -5.29
CA ASP A 53 -25.22 5.56 -4.28
C ASP A 53 -24.77 5.06 -2.89
N PRO A 54 -23.81 5.73 -2.22
CA PRO A 54 -23.23 5.26 -0.97
C PRO A 54 -24.27 5.16 0.16
N ASP A 55 -25.17 6.13 0.27
CA ASP A 55 -26.21 6.15 1.30
C ASP A 55 -27.20 5.01 1.09
N GLN A 56 -27.55 4.73 -0.17
CA GLN A 56 -28.44 3.63 -0.50
C GLN A 56 -27.80 2.27 -0.19
N VAL A 57 -26.52 2.09 -0.54
CA VAL A 57 -25.81 0.84 -0.29
C VAL A 57 -25.57 0.62 1.21
N ALA A 58 -25.15 1.64 1.95
CA ALA A 58 -25.00 1.56 3.41
C ALA A 58 -26.30 1.09 4.07
N ARG A 59 -27.45 1.68 3.68
CA ARG A 59 -28.77 1.24 4.17
C ARG A 59 -29.06 -0.23 3.85
N ARG A 60 -28.79 -0.68 2.60
CA ARG A 60 -28.99 -2.09 2.23
C ARG A 60 -28.11 -3.03 3.06
N ILE A 61 -26.87 -2.67 3.35
CA ILE A 61 -25.98 -3.48 4.19
C ILE A 61 -26.58 -3.65 5.59
N LEU A 62 -27.01 -2.55 6.21
CA LEU A 62 -27.62 -2.57 7.54
C LEU A 62 -28.93 -3.35 7.58
N ASP A 63 -29.78 -3.19 6.57
CA ASP A 63 -31.05 -3.93 6.43
C ASP A 63 -30.84 -5.46 6.30
N LYS A 64 -29.65 -5.88 5.87
CA LYS A 64 -29.26 -7.30 5.78
C LYS A 64 -28.57 -7.82 7.04
N GLY A 65 -28.49 -7.01 8.10
CA GLY A 65 -27.85 -7.37 9.36
C GLY A 65 -26.36 -7.06 9.42
N GLY A 66 -25.86 -6.22 8.51
CA GLY A 66 -24.48 -5.76 8.53
C GLY A 66 -24.20 -4.84 9.73
N THR A 67 -22.95 -4.77 10.14
CA THR A 67 -22.48 -3.88 11.22
C THR A 67 -21.68 -2.72 10.64
N ASP A 68 -22.05 -1.49 11.00
CA ASP A 68 -21.29 -0.28 10.69
C ASP A 68 -20.04 -0.18 11.56
N LEU A 69 -18.88 0.00 10.94
CA LEU A 69 -17.58 0.18 11.61
C LEU A 69 -17.07 1.63 11.54
N GLY A 70 -17.83 2.53 10.91
CA GLY A 70 -17.53 3.95 10.78
C GLY A 70 -16.86 4.32 9.46
N GLU A 71 -16.72 5.63 9.28
CA GLU A 71 -16.04 6.24 8.13
C GLU A 71 -14.70 6.82 8.56
N VAL A 72 -13.68 6.64 7.72
CA VAL A 72 -12.35 7.22 7.91
C VAL A 72 -11.82 7.88 6.63
N LEU A 73 -11.19 9.04 6.79
CA LEU A 73 -10.37 9.63 5.74
C LEU A 73 -9.03 8.90 5.71
N GLN A 74 -8.73 8.24 4.61
CA GLN A 74 -7.43 7.65 4.37
C GLN A 74 -6.60 8.54 3.44
N ARG A 75 -5.29 8.52 3.62
CA ARG A 75 -4.34 9.26 2.80
C ARG A 75 -3.13 8.41 2.46
N ARG A 76 -2.53 8.63 1.30
CA ARG A 76 -1.36 7.86 0.85
C ARG A 76 -0.43 8.67 -0.02
N TYR A 77 0.86 8.42 0.13
CA TYR A 77 1.88 8.75 -0.86
C TYR A 77 2.25 7.51 -1.67
N VAL A 78 2.51 7.72 -2.95
CA VAL A 78 3.02 6.70 -3.87
C VAL A 78 4.38 7.17 -4.39
N TYR A 79 5.37 6.28 -4.38
CA TYR A 79 6.72 6.55 -4.87
C TYR A 79 7.10 5.48 -5.89
N ASP A 80 7.82 5.88 -6.93
CA ASP A 80 8.53 4.93 -7.78
C ASP A 80 9.75 4.38 -7.03
N ILE A 81 10.03 3.09 -7.22
CA ILE A 81 11.31 2.51 -6.79
C ILE A 81 12.37 2.84 -7.83
N GLU A 82 12.03 2.62 -9.10
CA GLU A 82 12.81 3.02 -10.26
C GLU A 82 11.91 3.88 -11.17
N PRO A 83 12.33 5.11 -11.54
CA PRO A 83 11.54 5.98 -12.40
C PRO A 83 11.12 5.29 -13.71
N GLY A 84 9.81 5.28 -13.99
CA GLY A 84 9.25 4.68 -15.20
C GLY A 84 8.98 3.16 -15.12
N ASP A 85 9.36 2.51 -14.02
CA ASP A 85 8.94 1.13 -13.75
C ASP A 85 7.58 1.11 -13.03
N ALA A 86 6.51 0.79 -13.77
CA ALA A 86 5.17 0.66 -13.22
C ALA A 86 4.89 -0.70 -12.57
N SER A 87 5.81 -1.66 -12.69
CA SER A 87 5.62 -3.01 -12.12
C SER A 87 5.77 -3.02 -10.60
N ARG A 88 6.46 -2.04 -10.02
CA ARG A 88 6.77 -1.98 -8.59
C ARG A 88 6.74 -0.56 -8.04
N TRP A 89 6.19 -0.39 -6.85
CA TRP A 89 6.12 0.92 -6.21
C TRP A 89 6.13 0.82 -4.69
N VAL A 90 6.48 1.93 -4.04
CA VAL A 90 6.29 2.12 -2.60
C VAL A 90 4.98 2.85 -2.36
N ARG A 91 4.22 2.41 -1.37
CA ARG A 91 3.06 3.12 -0.84
C ARG A 91 3.26 3.36 0.65
N LEU A 92 3.20 4.63 1.05
CA LEU A 92 3.03 5.00 2.45
C LEU A 92 1.57 5.38 2.64
N ARG A 93 0.83 4.67 3.48
CA ARG A 93 -0.61 4.88 3.68
C ARG A 93 -0.92 5.10 5.15
N ASP A 94 -1.81 6.03 5.43
CA ASP A 94 -2.45 6.23 6.73
C ASP A 94 -3.94 5.89 6.57
N THR A 95 -4.40 4.89 7.31
CA THR A 95 -5.79 4.42 7.32
C THR A 95 -6.64 5.08 8.41
N GLY A 96 -6.06 6.01 9.18
CA GLY A 96 -6.63 6.60 10.40
C GLY A 96 -6.47 5.72 11.65
N SER A 97 -6.24 4.41 11.48
CA SER A 97 -5.96 3.47 12.56
C SER A 97 -4.49 3.04 12.62
N ALA A 98 -3.83 2.97 11.47
CA ALA A 98 -2.42 2.58 11.34
C ALA A 98 -1.79 3.32 10.16
N VAL A 99 -0.46 3.44 10.21
CA VAL A 99 0.34 3.92 9.08
C VAL A 99 1.17 2.75 8.57
N THR A 100 1.04 2.40 7.30
CA THR A 100 1.80 1.29 6.68
C THR A 100 2.72 1.77 5.57
N LEU A 101 3.89 1.16 5.50
CA LEU A 101 4.81 1.28 4.37
C LEU A 101 4.84 -0.06 3.63
N THR A 102 4.43 -0.03 2.37
CA THR A 102 4.29 -1.21 1.52
C THR A 102 5.17 -1.08 0.29
N VAL A 103 5.90 -2.13 -0.07
CA VAL A 103 6.39 -2.34 -1.43
C VAL A 103 5.41 -3.26 -2.13
N LYS A 104 4.83 -2.81 -3.25
CA LYS A 104 3.92 -3.59 -4.09
C LYS A 104 4.65 -3.99 -5.38
N GLU A 105 4.41 -5.20 -5.85
CA GLU A 105 4.98 -5.75 -7.09
C GLU A 105 3.91 -6.52 -7.87
N ILE A 106 3.72 -6.17 -9.14
CA ILE A 106 2.85 -6.91 -10.06
C ILE A 106 3.59 -8.18 -10.47
N ASP A 107 3.11 -9.31 -9.99
CA ASP A 107 3.59 -10.64 -10.36
C ASP A 107 2.86 -11.17 -11.61
N SER A 108 1.56 -10.85 -11.76
CA SER A 108 0.78 -11.15 -12.97
C SER A 108 -0.51 -10.32 -13.07
N ASP A 109 -1.16 -10.34 -14.24
CA ASP A 109 -2.48 -9.73 -14.47
C ASP A 109 -3.66 -10.57 -13.94
N ALA A 110 -3.39 -11.70 -13.26
CA ALA A 110 -4.42 -12.56 -12.70
C ALA A 110 -4.94 -12.03 -11.34
N ILE A 111 -6.10 -12.52 -10.90
CA ILE A 111 -6.61 -12.29 -9.54
C ILE A 111 -5.57 -12.82 -8.54
N GLY A 112 -5.16 -11.98 -7.58
CA GLY A 112 -4.06 -12.28 -6.64
C GLY A 112 -2.66 -12.06 -7.21
N GLY A 113 -2.53 -11.38 -8.35
CA GLY A 113 -1.25 -11.15 -9.04
C GLY A 113 -0.38 -10.02 -8.49
N THR A 114 -0.58 -9.58 -7.24
CA THR A 114 0.28 -8.57 -6.59
C THR A 114 0.93 -9.17 -5.35
N ARG A 115 2.27 -9.09 -5.27
CA ARG A 115 3.01 -9.40 -4.04
C ARG A 115 3.24 -8.13 -3.24
N GLU A 116 3.14 -8.24 -1.93
CA GLU A 116 3.29 -7.10 -1.02
C GLU A 116 4.27 -7.44 0.09
N ILE A 117 5.18 -6.51 0.38
CA ILE A 117 5.98 -6.51 1.60
C ILE A 117 5.55 -5.28 2.38
N GLU A 118 4.82 -5.49 3.48
CA GLU A 118 4.23 -4.42 4.29
C GLU A 118 4.76 -4.43 5.72
N THR A 119 4.90 -3.24 6.30
CA THR A 119 5.12 -3.07 7.74
C THR A 119 4.40 -1.83 8.25
N GLU A 120 4.02 -1.84 9.53
CA GLU A 120 3.52 -0.65 10.22
C GLU A 120 4.68 0.29 10.56
N VAL A 121 4.46 1.59 10.43
CA VAL A 121 5.39 2.66 10.79
C VAL A 121 4.71 3.63 11.76
N GLY A 122 5.49 4.39 12.53
CA GLY A 122 4.94 5.18 13.64
C GLY A 122 4.12 6.41 13.22
N ASP A 123 4.62 7.25 12.31
CA ASP A 123 3.96 8.50 11.91
C ASP A 123 4.08 8.73 10.40
N PHE A 124 2.96 9.15 9.79
CA PHE A 124 2.84 9.35 8.33
C PHE A 124 3.76 10.47 7.82
N SER A 125 3.83 11.59 8.54
CA SER A 125 4.64 12.73 8.10
C SER A 125 6.13 12.44 8.25
N THR A 126 6.51 11.81 9.37
CA THR A 126 7.88 11.41 9.67
C THR A 126 8.39 10.36 8.70
N ALA A 127 7.59 9.33 8.39
CA ALA A 127 7.98 8.31 7.41
C ALA A 127 8.15 8.92 6.00
N ASN A 128 7.29 9.84 5.58
CA ASN A 128 7.45 10.56 4.31
C ASN A 128 8.75 11.39 4.30
N ALA A 129 9.05 12.12 5.37
CA ALA A 129 10.30 12.88 5.49
C ALA A 129 11.54 11.98 5.43
N LEU A 130 11.52 10.82 6.09
CA LEU A 130 12.60 9.84 6.03
C LEU A 130 12.83 9.31 4.62
N LEU A 131 11.76 9.00 3.88
CA LEU A 131 11.87 8.60 2.47
C LEU A 131 12.50 9.70 1.61
N GLY A 132 12.17 10.97 1.90
CA GLY A 132 12.80 12.14 1.29
C GLY A 132 14.32 12.21 1.51
N GLU A 133 14.78 12.03 2.75
CA GLU A 133 16.21 12.00 3.08
C GLU A 133 16.96 10.82 2.43
N LEU A 134 16.25 9.72 2.12
CA LEU A 134 16.80 8.59 1.37
C LEU A 134 16.83 8.82 -0.15
N GLY A 135 16.29 9.94 -0.64
CA GLY A 135 16.29 10.33 -2.04
C GLY A 135 14.99 10.01 -2.81
N TYR A 136 13.94 9.55 -2.14
CA TYR A 136 12.64 9.32 -2.79
C TYR A 136 11.80 10.60 -2.81
N THR A 137 11.13 10.85 -3.93
CA THR A 137 10.10 11.90 -4.06
C THR A 137 8.77 11.24 -4.39
N PRO A 138 7.66 11.57 -3.71
CA PRO A 138 6.37 10.98 -4.05
C PRO A 138 5.94 11.43 -5.44
N LYS A 139 5.49 10.47 -6.27
CA LYS A 139 4.87 10.78 -7.57
C LYS A 139 3.41 11.20 -7.44
N ALA A 140 2.75 10.77 -6.37
CA ALA A 140 1.37 11.12 -6.09
C ALA A 140 1.07 11.14 -4.59
N TYR A 141 0.19 12.05 -4.20
CA TYR A 141 -0.56 12.02 -2.95
C TYR A 141 -2.05 11.83 -3.25
N GLN A 142 -2.72 10.95 -2.50
CA GLN A 142 -4.12 10.61 -2.75
C GLN A 142 -4.92 10.46 -1.45
N GLU A 143 -6.16 10.92 -1.46
CA GLU A 143 -7.17 10.77 -0.41
C GLU A 143 -8.39 9.97 -0.89
N ASN A 144 -9.00 9.21 0.02
CA ASN A 144 -10.34 8.65 -0.11
C ASN A 144 -11.01 8.59 1.26
N ARG A 145 -12.33 8.63 1.28
CA ARG A 145 -13.13 8.30 2.46
C ARG A 145 -13.61 6.87 2.31
N ARG A 146 -13.40 6.07 3.35
CA ARG A 146 -13.81 4.66 3.38
C ARG A 146 -14.79 4.47 4.52
N HIS A 147 -16.00 4.02 4.19
CA HIS A 147 -17.03 3.63 5.15
C HIS A 147 -17.09 2.10 5.21
N SER A 148 -16.68 1.56 6.37
CA SER A 148 -16.44 0.13 6.55
C SER A 148 -17.61 -0.57 7.22
N PHE A 149 -17.91 -1.78 6.76
CA PHE A 149 -18.94 -2.65 7.33
C PHE A 149 -18.47 -4.11 7.38
N THR A 150 -19.15 -4.90 8.21
CA THR A 150 -19.12 -6.37 8.10
C THR A 150 -20.51 -6.91 7.81
N LEU A 151 -20.60 -7.97 7.00
CA LEU A 151 -21.85 -8.68 6.71
C LEU A 151 -21.54 -10.16 6.44
N ASP A 152 -22.12 -11.06 7.23
CA ASP A 152 -21.90 -12.52 7.13
C ASP A 152 -20.41 -12.93 7.07
N GLY A 153 -19.55 -12.25 7.83
CA GLY A 153 -18.11 -12.52 7.85
C GLY A 153 -17.31 -11.87 6.71
N ALA A 154 -17.97 -11.29 5.70
CA ALA A 154 -17.31 -10.49 4.67
C ALA A 154 -17.05 -9.06 5.17
N ARG A 155 -15.99 -8.44 4.63
CA ARG A 155 -15.66 -7.02 4.78
C ARG A 155 -16.23 -6.26 3.58
N LEU A 156 -16.93 -5.17 3.87
CA LEU A 156 -17.56 -4.33 2.86
C LEU A 156 -17.07 -2.90 3.04
N GLU A 157 -16.55 -2.30 1.98
CA GLU A 157 -15.93 -0.98 2.01
C GLU A 157 -16.58 -0.10 0.95
N ILE A 158 -17.34 0.90 1.38
CA ILE A 158 -17.83 1.95 0.48
C ILE A 158 -16.71 2.98 0.37
N ASP A 159 -16.06 3.00 -0.78
CA ASP A 159 -14.95 3.90 -1.08
C ASP A 159 -15.45 5.09 -1.88
N THR A 160 -15.33 6.27 -1.30
CA THR A 160 -15.53 7.55 -1.99
C THR A 160 -14.16 8.14 -2.33
N TRP A 161 -13.93 8.38 -3.62
CA TRP A 161 -12.71 8.99 -4.13
C TRP A 161 -13.01 10.34 -4.79
N PRO A 162 -12.07 11.30 -4.81
CA PRO A 162 -12.29 12.55 -5.55
C PRO A 162 -12.48 12.31 -7.05
N ARG A 163 -13.41 13.03 -7.68
CA ARG A 163 -13.64 13.07 -9.15
C ARG A 163 -14.30 11.84 -9.79
N ILE A 164 -14.56 10.77 -9.05
CA ILE A 164 -15.32 9.60 -9.54
C ILE A 164 -16.47 9.27 -8.57
N PRO A 165 -17.53 8.58 -9.04
CA PRO A 165 -18.55 8.03 -8.15
C PRO A 165 -17.97 7.04 -7.13
N ALA A 166 -18.67 6.85 -6.02
CA ALA A 166 -18.29 5.86 -5.02
C ALA A 166 -18.47 4.44 -5.59
N TYR A 167 -17.72 3.50 -5.03
CA TYR A 167 -17.87 2.08 -5.31
C TYR A 167 -17.89 1.28 -4.01
N LEU A 168 -18.53 0.11 -4.03
CA LEU A 168 -18.49 -0.86 -2.93
C LEU A 168 -17.44 -1.93 -3.27
N GLU A 169 -16.45 -2.13 -2.41
CA GLU A 169 -15.54 -3.26 -2.41
C GLU A 169 -16.06 -4.32 -1.42
N ILE A 170 -16.15 -5.57 -1.86
CA ILE A 170 -16.57 -6.73 -1.06
C ILE A 170 -15.41 -7.70 -1.03
N GLU A 171 -14.98 -8.07 0.18
CA GLU A 171 -13.88 -8.99 0.40
C GLU A 171 -14.30 -10.12 1.35
N ALA A 172 -13.92 -11.35 1.00
CA ALA A 172 -14.26 -12.53 1.78
C ALA A 172 -13.21 -13.64 1.62
N ASP A 173 -13.38 -14.74 2.36
CA ASP A 173 -12.45 -15.89 2.34
C ASP A 173 -12.47 -16.68 1.02
N SER A 174 -13.42 -16.42 0.13
CA SER A 174 -13.49 -17.06 -1.17
C SER A 174 -14.29 -16.24 -2.18
N ARG A 175 -14.05 -16.48 -3.47
CA ARG A 175 -14.86 -15.96 -4.58
C ARG A 175 -16.36 -16.27 -4.43
N ALA A 176 -16.69 -17.47 -3.94
CA ALA A 176 -18.08 -17.89 -3.77
C ALA A 176 -18.79 -17.03 -2.71
N GLU A 177 -18.09 -16.69 -1.63
CA GLU A 177 -18.60 -15.81 -0.58
C GLU A 177 -18.76 -14.37 -1.07
N VAL A 178 -17.81 -13.84 -1.86
CA VAL A 178 -17.95 -12.52 -2.50
C VAL A 178 -19.23 -12.45 -3.33
N VAL A 179 -19.48 -13.44 -4.20
CA VAL A 179 -20.67 -13.48 -5.06
C VAL A 179 -21.95 -13.64 -4.22
N ARG A 180 -21.93 -14.48 -3.17
CA ARG A 180 -23.07 -14.67 -2.28
C ARG A 180 -23.45 -13.37 -1.57
N VAL A 181 -22.48 -12.64 -1.02
CA VAL A 181 -22.70 -11.38 -0.31
C VAL A 181 -23.16 -10.28 -1.28
N ALA A 182 -22.59 -10.20 -2.48
CA ALA A 182 -23.09 -9.31 -3.52
C ALA A 182 -24.57 -9.57 -3.85
N ALA A 183 -24.96 -10.84 -3.99
CA ALA A 183 -26.35 -11.24 -4.25
C ALA A 183 -27.30 -10.86 -3.10
N LEU A 184 -26.85 -10.92 -1.84
CA LEU A 184 -27.64 -10.45 -0.69
C LEU A 184 -27.98 -8.95 -0.78
N LEU A 185 -27.08 -8.16 -1.36
CA LEU A 185 -27.25 -6.72 -1.58
C LEU A 185 -27.99 -6.37 -2.88
N GLY A 186 -28.36 -7.40 -3.64
CA GLY A 186 -29.12 -7.26 -4.89
C GLY A 186 -28.27 -7.09 -6.14
N TYR A 187 -26.96 -7.40 -6.09
CA TYR A 187 -26.07 -7.36 -7.24
C TYR A 187 -25.86 -8.75 -7.83
N THR A 188 -25.76 -8.81 -9.15
CA THR A 188 -25.41 -10.02 -9.89
C THR A 188 -23.89 -10.14 -10.04
N GLU A 189 -23.41 -11.35 -10.28
CA GLU A 189 -21.99 -11.60 -10.54
C GLU A 189 -21.45 -10.83 -11.76
N ALA A 190 -22.30 -10.53 -12.75
CA ALA A 190 -21.92 -9.77 -13.94
C ALA A 190 -21.68 -8.27 -13.67
N GLU A 191 -22.19 -7.75 -12.54
CA GLU A 191 -21.97 -6.37 -12.08
C GLU A 191 -20.70 -6.24 -11.23
N LEU A 192 -20.04 -7.36 -10.94
CA LEU A 192 -18.80 -7.39 -10.17
C LEU A 192 -17.58 -7.22 -11.09
N THR A 193 -16.61 -6.45 -10.63
CA THR A 193 -15.31 -6.30 -11.31
C THR A 193 -14.14 -6.43 -10.34
N GLY A 194 -13.04 -6.99 -10.81
CA GLY A 194 -11.74 -7.00 -10.10
C GLY A 194 -10.84 -5.83 -10.48
N GLU A 195 -11.40 -4.78 -11.11
CA GLU A 195 -10.64 -3.59 -11.49
C GLU A 195 -10.07 -2.86 -10.27
N ASN A 196 -8.77 -2.57 -10.31
CA ASN A 196 -8.15 -1.72 -9.31
C ASN A 196 -8.57 -0.25 -9.49
N THR A 197 -8.29 0.60 -8.50
CA THR A 197 -8.68 2.02 -8.51
C THR A 197 -8.20 2.75 -9.78
N THR A 198 -6.99 2.48 -10.28
CA THR A 198 -6.51 3.09 -11.54
C THR A 198 -7.43 2.78 -12.71
N LYS A 199 -7.81 1.52 -12.91
CA LYS A 199 -8.75 1.12 -13.97
C LYS A 199 -10.13 1.75 -13.80
N VAL A 200 -10.61 1.86 -12.55
CA VAL A 200 -11.88 2.55 -12.27
C VAL A 200 -11.81 4.02 -12.72
N TYR A 201 -10.72 4.74 -12.43
CA TYR A 201 -10.51 6.11 -12.93
C TYR A 201 -10.46 6.18 -14.47
N ASP A 202 -9.79 5.22 -15.11
CA ASP A 202 -9.70 5.14 -16.57
C ASP A 202 -11.08 5.00 -17.22
N ARG A 203 -12.02 4.26 -16.60
CA ARG A 203 -13.42 4.16 -17.08
C ARG A 203 -14.12 5.51 -17.12
N HIS A 204 -13.75 6.43 -16.23
CA HIS A 204 -14.25 7.80 -16.21
C HIS A 204 -13.42 8.76 -17.08
N GLY A 205 -12.46 8.25 -17.86
CA GLY A 205 -11.61 9.03 -18.74
C GLY A 205 -10.56 9.87 -17.99
N ILE A 206 -10.17 9.45 -16.78
CA ILE A 206 -9.22 10.17 -15.93
C ILE A 206 -7.96 9.32 -15.77
N ASP A 207 -6.83 9.82 -16.27
CA ASP A 207 -5.52 9.22 -15.97
C ASP A 207 -5.11 9.55 -14.53
N LEU A 208 -5.29 8.59 -13.63
CA LEU A 208 -4.93 8.73 -12.22
C LEU A 208 -3.41 8.94 -12.03
N SER A 209 -2.59 8.37 -12.91
CA SER A 209 -1.12 8.47 -12.80
C SER A 209 -0.60 9.88 -13.11
N ALA A 210 -1.36 10.66 -13.89
CA ALA A 210 -1.06 12.05 -14.18
C ALA A 210 -1.45 13.03 -13.06
N ILE A 211 -2.11 12.57 -11.98
CA ILE A 211 -2.55 13.43 -10.89
C ILE A 211 -1.57 13.35 -9.72
N ALA A 212 -0.74 14.39 -9.56
CA ALA A 212 0.20 14.49 -8.45
C ALA A 212 -0.49 14.65 -7.08
N GLU A 213 -1.61 15.37 -7.03
CA GLU A 213 -2.36 15.64 -5.80
C GLU A 213 -3.85 15.38 -6.02
N LEU A 214 -4.35 14.30 -5.44
CA LEU A 214 -5.74 13.90 -5.49
C LEU A 214 -6.36 14.05 -4.10
N ARG A 215 -7.02 15.20 -3.88
CA ARG A 215 -7.63 15.57 -2.61
C ARG A 215 -9.12 15.80 -2.76
N PHE A 216 -9.86 15.64 -1.66
CA PHE A 216 -11.19 16.23 -1.61
C PHE A 216 -11.07 17.75 -1.70
N ARG A 217 -11.96 18.39 -2.46
CA ARG A 217 -12.03 19.84 -2.45
C ARG A 217 -12.44 20.27 -1.05
N THR A 218 -11.67 21.15 -0.44
CA THR A 218 -12.15 21.97 0.68
C THR A 218 -13.28 22.84 0.14
N GLU A 219 -14.46 22.70 0.72
CA GLU A 219 -15.58 23.63 0.51
C GLU A 219 -15.26 25.01 1.07
#